data_AF-A0A7J9NPQ6-F1
#
_entry.id   AF-A0A7J9NPQ6-F1
#
_cell.length_a   1.000
_cell.length_b   1.000
_cell.length_c   1.000
_cell.angle_alpha   90.00
_cell.angle_beta   90.00
_cell.angle_gamma   90.00
#
_symmetry.space_group_name_H-M   'P 1'
#
loop_
_entity.id
_entity.type
_entity.pdbx_description
1 polymer ?
#
loop_
_entity_poly.entity_id
_entity_poly.type
_entity_poly.pdbx_seq_one_letter_code
_entity_poly.pdbx_strand_id
1 'polypeptide(L)'
;MNQKFGFNNIDASFGFEDTDNNDSNDKSQLLIDLKGEPGKNCGGFCKFCYFRKVNFNNPEPLGCGQCTFQIGCDYCTNSIREINGNFIPVPFAIEQVQNAIIFKRYEKVNITSGGDTSYYPYLEDLCKIINEMGLKIHLGYTSGKGLKGIESAKYLVDSGVDEVTFSVFSTDPNLRKEWMNDKNPEQSLECLKYFCENCETHCAIIVIPGVNDGEVLKNTISDLVSWGANAVILMRFANNVENGLIFGNEPLIEDITVQTVEEFGTLVKEMHELFGNSVRISGTPVYDPITNTPFAIYYEEEILNELRAKIKAEATIITGNVSYIYLSKIFENTPIKVIPVNKDIADLITKKDLETVDLSQVTDTVLYPVNALVHERDAEDIFTKDGMKRIVLRGIDKLTMDGEVSGIFTKEEAIEFEINAFNELIEKINFFGNPI
;
A
#
# COMPACT_ATOMS: atom_id res chain seq x y z
N MET A 1 8.73 1.13 -24.58
CA MET A 1 9.66 1.36 -23.45
C MET A 1 8.90 2.26 -22.49
N ASN A 2 7.85 1.71 -21.89
CA ASN A 2 6.82 2.45 -21.17
C ASN A 2 7.05 2.23 -19.68
N GLN A 3 7.77 3.16 -19.05
CA GLN A 3 7.95 3.20 -17.60
C GLN A 3 6.77 4.01 -17.01
N LYS A 4 5.87 3.34 -16.30
CA LYS A 4 4.88 3.94 -15.41
C LYS A 4 5.29 3.54 -13.99
N PHE A 5 5.85 4.46 -13.21
CA PHE A 5 6.10 4.21 -11.79
C PHE A 5 5.91 5.52 -11.02
N GLY A 6 4.85 5.57 -10.21
CA GLY A 6 4.53 6.58 -9.20
C GLY A 6 3.63 5.99 -8.14
N PHE A 7 3.30 6.76 -7.10
CA PHE A 7 2.58 6.32 -5.89
C PHE A 7 1.17 5.75 -6.14
N ASN A 8 0.79 5.61 -7.41
CA ASN A 8 -0.03 4.51 -7.92
C ASN A 8 0.33 3.13 -7.35
N ASN A 9 1.47 2.84 -6.70
CA ASN A 9 1.72 1.49 -6.14
C ASN A 9 0.79 1.06 -4.99
N ILE A 10 -0.07 1.94 -4.46
CA ILE A 10 -1.19 1.54 -3.58
C ILE A 10 -2.39 1.02 -4.40
N ASP A 11 -2.54 1.46 -5.66
CA ASP A 11 -3.56 0.99 -6.62
C ASP A 11 -2.99 0.12 -7.77
N ALA A 12 -1.67 0.02 -7.91
CA ALA A 12 -0.92 -0.75 -8.91
C ALA A 12 -0.32 -2.02 -8.29
N SER A 13 -0.51 -2.21 -6.98
CA SER A 13 -0.59 -3.54 -6.36
C SER A 13 -1.75 -4.38 -6.93
N PHE A 14 -2.68 -3.80 -7.71
CA PHE A 14 -3.71 -4.50 -8.48
C PHE A 14 -3.32 -4.85 -9.93
N GLY A 15 -2.04 -4.78 -10.29
CA GLY A 15 -1.53 -5.28 -11.56
C GLY A 15 -0.60 -6.46 -11.35
N PHE A 16 -1.11 -7.69 -11.50
CA PHE A 16 -0.26 -8.84 -11.81
C PHE A 16 0.54 -8.47 -13.07
N GLU A 17 1.85 -8.22 -12.94
CA GLU A 17 2.74 -8.54 -14.05
C GLU A 17 2.61 -10.05 -14.24
N ASP A 18 1.94 -10.44 -15.32
CA ASP A 18 1.80 -11.82 -15.80
C ASP A 18 3.21 -12.44 -15.90
N THR A 19 3.72 -13.01 -14.81
CA THR A 19 4.76 -14.03 -14.89
C THR A 19 4.07 -15.30 -15.34
N ASP A 20 4.26 -15.63 -16.62
CA ASP A 20 3.85 -16.86 -17.27
C ASP A 20 3.87 -18.07 -16.32
N ASN A 21 2.70 -18.44 -15.78
CA ASN A 21 2.35 -19.81 -15.47
C ASN A 21 0.83 -19.98 -15.28
N ASN A 22 0.31 -20.89 -16.11
CA ASN A 22 -1.08 -21.28 -16.36
C ASN A 22 -2.03 -21.47 -15.17
N ASP A 23 -3.30 -21.19 -15.50
CA ASP A 23 -4.53 -21.73 -14.91
C ASP A 23 -4.99 -21.19 -13.55
N SER A 24 -5.31 -19.89 -13.50
CA SER A 24 -6.46 -19.42 -12.71
C SER A 24 -7.36 -18.53 -13.56
N ASN A 25 -8.65 -18.82 -13.50
CA ASN A 25 -9.69 -18.30 -14.39
C ASN A 25 -10.20 -16.94 -13.89
N ASP A 26 -9.29 -16.03 -13.56
CA ASP A 26 -9.58 -14.89 -12.69
C ASP A 26 -9.71 -13.55 -13.44
N LYS A 27 -10.63 -12.72 -12.95
CA LYS A 27 -11.18 -11.52 -13.61
C LYS A 27 -10.09 -10.53 -13.99
N SER A 28 -9.64 -10.55 -15.25
CA SER A 28 -8.70 -9.54 -15.75
C SER A 28 -9.27 -8.11 -15.62
N GLN A 29 -8.67 -7.33 -14.71
CA GLN A 29 -8.96 -5.91 -14.53
C GLN A 29 -7.92 -5.06 -15.27
N LEU A 30 -8.37 -3.99 -15.94
CA LEU A 30 -7.51 -3.01 -16.57
C LEU A 30 -7.38 -1.78 -15.69
N LEU A 31 -6.17 -1.48 -15.23
CA LEU A 31 -5.88 -0.24 -14.51
C LEU A 31 -5.73 0.93 -15.50
N ILE A 32 -6.50 2.00 -15.29
CA ILE A 32 -6.27 3.30 -15.91
C ILE A 32 -6.00 4.37 -14.85
N ASP A 33 -5.00 5.20 -15.12
CA ASP A 33 -4.59 6.29 -14.25
C ASP A 33 -5.02 7.62 -14.87
N LEU A 34 -5.84 8.37 -14.13
CA LEU A 34 -6.31 9.71 -14.51
C LEU A 34 -5.32 10.83 -14.18
N LYS A 35 -4.18 10.51 -13.56
CA LYS A 35 -3.24 11.45 -12.93
C LYS A 35 -3.90 12.23 -11.81
N GLY A 36 -3.54 13.50 -11.63
CA GLY A 36 -4.01 14.33 -10.53
C GLY A 36 -2.98 14.41 -9.41
N GLU A 37 -3.09 15.46 -8.61
CA GLU A 37 -2.18 15.75 -7.51
C GLU A 37 -2.94 15.91 -6.18
N PRO A 38 -2.43 15.31 -5.10
CA PRO A 38 -2.94 15.52 -3.75
C PRO A 38 -3.03 17.00 -3.39
N GLY A 39 -4.10 17.37 -2.69
CA GLY A 39 -4.37 18.76 -2.27
C GLY A 39 -4.93 19.67 -3.36
N LYS A 40 -4.70 19.37 -4.65
CA LYS A 40 -5.28 20.11 -5.78
C LYS A 40 -6.50 19.40 -6.35
N ASN A 41 -6.36 18.11 -6.65
CA ASN A 41 -7.34 17.29 -7.34
C ASN A 41 -8.19 16.43 -6.38
N CYS A 42 -8.37 16.87 -5.12
CA CYS A 42 -9.16 16.16 -4.10
C CYS A 42 -9.91 17.07 -3.12
N GLY A 43 -10.13 18.35 -3.48
CA GLY A 43 -10.84 19.31 -2.63
C GLY A 43 -10.04 19.87 -1.46
N GLY A 44 -8.71 19.84 -1.56
CA GLY A 44 -7.80 20.23 -0.48
C GLY A 44 -7.37 19.05 0.40
N PHE A 45 -6.26 19.24 1.10
CA PHE A 45 -5.68 18.22 1.97
C PHE A 45 -6.58 17.89 3.18
N CYS A 46 -6.72 16.60 3.47
CA CYS A 46 -7.14 16.14 4.79
C CYS A 46 -6.08 16.55 5.84
N LYS A 47 -6.46 16.75 7.10
CA LYS A 47 -5.53 17.06 8.21
C LYS A 47 -4.44 15.99 8.36
N PHE A 48 -4.80 14.74 8.12
CA PHE A 48 -3.92 13.57 8.18
C PHE A 48 -3.31 13.18 6.82
N CYS A 49 -3.47 14.00 5.78
CA CYS A 49 -2.91 13.67 4.48
C CYS A 49 -1.38 13.67 4.52
N TYR A 50 -0.80 12.52 4.18
CA TYR A 50 0.65 12.31 4.05
C TYR A 50 1.36 13.46 3.33
N PHE A 51 0.74 14.00 2.29
CA PHE A 51 1.33 15.02 1.41
C PHE A 51 1.18 16.48 1.88
N ARG A 52 0.40 16.77 2.94
CA ARG A 52 -0.02 18.14 3.30
C ARG A 52 1.13 19.12 3.60
N LYS A 53 2.28 18.63 4.07
CA LYS A 53 3.47 19.43 4.44
C LYS A 53 4.68 19.16 3.54
N VAL A 54 4.49 18.46 2.41
CA VAL A 54 5.59 18.10 1.50
C VAL A 54 6.02 19.31 0.67
N ASN A 55 7.33 19.48 0.46
CA ASN A 55 7.86 20.49 -0.44
C ASN A 55 7.80 20.04 -1.90
N PHE A 56 6.86 20.61 -2.65
CA PHE A 56 6.66 20.33 -4.08
C PHE A 56 7.49 21.21 -5.03
N ASN A 57 8.08 22.32 -4.54
CA ASN A 57 8.74 23.30 -5.40
C ASN A 57 10.18 22.91 -5.76
N ASN A 58 10.85 22.17 -4.89
CA ASN A 58 12.22 21.70 -5.10
C ASN A 58 12.37 20.29 -4.51
N PRO A 59 11.80 19.27 -5.17
CA PRO A 59 11.85 17.91 -4.66
C PRO A 59 13.29 17.36 -4.72
N GLU A 60 13.84 17.01 -3.56
CA GLU A 60 15.15 16.35 -3.49
C GLU A 60 15.00 14.86 -3.77
N PRO A 61 15.82 14.27 -4.67
CA PRO A 61 15.75 12.85 -4.94
C PRO A 61 16.24 12.03 -3.75
N LEU A 62 15.51 10.98 -3.37
CA LEU A 62 15.92 10.07 -2.29
C LEU A 62 16.94 9.02 -2.76
N GLY A 63 16.90 8.67 -4.06
CA GLY A 63 17.53 7.46 -4.60
C GLY A 63 16.59 6.26 -4.54
N CYS A 64 16.79 5.29 -5.42
CA CYS A 64 16.05 4.01 -5.43
C CYS A 64 16.76 3.00 -6.35
N GLY A 65 16.22 1.78 -6.44
CA GLY A 65 16.73 0.73 -7.34
C GLY A 65 16.56 1.00 -8.83
N GLN A 66 15.74 1.98 -9.21
CA GLN A 66 15.57 2.40 -10.61
C GLN A 66 16.57 3.48 -11.05
N CYS A 67 17.33 4.05 -10.11
CA CYS A 67 18.39 4.99 -10.44
C CYS A 67 19.56 4.23 -11.08
N THR A 68 20.05 4.69 -12.23
CA THR A 68 21.13 4.02 -12.97
C THR A 68 22.50 4.61 -12.66
N PHE A 69 22.80 5.80 -13.21
CA PHE A 69 24.13 6.42 -13.07
C PHE A 69 24.17 7.59 -12.08
N GLN A 70 23.02 8.22 -11.86
CA GLN A 70 22.86 9.39 -11.01
C GLN A 70 21.67 9.18 -10.09
N ILE A 71 21.75 9.75 -8.89
CA ILE A 71 20.66 9.78 -7.93
C ILE A 71 19.59 10.73 -8.46
N GLY A 72 18.35 10.25 -8.55
CA GLY A 72 17.20 11.03 -8.99
C GLY A 72 16.64 10.61 -10.34
N CYS A 73 16.00 9.43 -10.38
CA CYS A 73 15.08 9.11 -11.47
C CYS A 73 13.70 9.76 -11.21
N ASP A 74 12.81 9.72 -12.20
CA ASP A 74 11.46 10.27 -12.07
C ASP A 74 10.69 9.64 -10.90
N TYR A 75 10.85 8.32 -10.69
CA TYR A 75 10.25 7.58 -9.58
C TYR A 75 10.58 8.23 -8.22
N CYS A 76 11.85 8.26 -7.81
CA CYS A 76 12.25 8.72 -6.47
C CYS A 76 12.25 10.25 -6.30
N THR A 77 11.96 11.00 -7.37
CA THR A 77 11.91 12.47 -7.35
C THR A 77 10.47 12.98 -7.35
N ASN A 78 9.65 12.55 -8.31
CA ASN A 78 8.34 13.17 -8.59
C ASN A 78 7.20 12.23 -8.25
N SER A 79 7.26 11.07 -8.88
CA SER A 79 6.28 10.00 -8.82
C SER A 79 5.99 9.52 -7.40
N ILE A 80 7.01 9.39 -6.55
CA ILE A 80 6.79 9.04 -5.14
C ILE A 80 6.13 10.15 -4.32
N ARG A 81 6.09 11.37 -4.84
CA ARG A 81 5.44 12.52 -4.20
C ARG A 81 4.07 12.80 -4.80
N GLU A 82 3.58 11.93 -5.68
CA GLU A 82 2.34 12.15 -6.43
C GLU A 82 2.35 13.47 -7.23
N ILE A 83 3.53 13.85 -7.75
CA ILE A 83 3.69 15.01 -8.64
C ILE A 83 3.40 14.55 -10.07
N ASN A 84 2.17 14.12 -10.31
CA ASN A 84 1.76 13.46 -11.55
C ASN A 84 1.18 14.44 -12.59
N GLY A 85 0.97 15.71 -12.21
CA GLY A 85 0.31 16.72 -13.03
C GLY A 85 -1.21 16.69 -12.87
N ASN A 86 -1.89 17.65 -13.51
CA ASN A 86 -3.36 17.69 -13.53
C ASN A 86 -3.98 16.45 -14.17
N PHE A 87 -5.27 16.24 -13.89
CA PHE A 87 -6.06 15.20 -14.52
C PHE A 87 -5.94 15.20 -16.05
N ILE A 88 -5.85 14.01 -16.64
CA ILE A 88 -5.83 13.85 -18.08
C ILE A 88 -7.22 14.12 -18.70
N PRO A 89 -7.29 14.69 -19.91
CA PRO A 89 -8.53 14.77 -20.67
C PRO A 89 -9.15 13.39 -20.99
N VAL A 90 -10.49 13.34 -21.11
CA VAL A 90 -11.26 12.12 -21.43
C VAL A 90 -10.70 11.34 -22.64
N PRO A 91 -10.32 11.96 -23.78
CA PRO A 91 -9.77 11.20 -24.91
C PRO A 91 -8.53 10.39 -24.56
N PHE A 92 -7.65 10.90 -23.68
CA PHE A 92 -6.46 10.17 -23.26
C PHE A 92 -6.78 9.04 -22.27
N ALA A 93 -7.78 9.22 -21.41
CA ALA A 93 -8.27 8.13 -20.55
C ALA A 93 -8.86 6.99 -21.39
N ILE A 94 -9.66 7.32 -22.40
CA ILE A 94 -10.24 6.35 -23.34
C ILE A 94 -9.17 5.68 -24.20
N GLU A 95 -8.15 6.42 -24.65
CA GLU A 95 -7.01 5.85 -25.39
C GLU A 95 -6.29 4.76 -24.58
N GLN A 96 -6.13 4.93 -23.26
CA GLN A 96 -5.56 3.89 -22.41
C GLN A 96 -6.40 2.59 -22.45
N VAL A 97 -7.73 2.72 -22.37
CA VAL A 97 -8.65 1.58 -22.46
C VAL A 97 -8.58 0.92 -23.83
N GLN A 98 -8.73 1.71 -24.90
CA GLN A 98 -8.73 1.23 -26.29
C GLN A 98 -7.45 0.49 -26.65
N ASN A 99 -6.30 1.02 -26.25
CA ASN A 99 -5.01 0.38 -26.53
C ASN A 99 -4.87 -0.96 -25.80
N ALA A 100 -5.35 -1.06 -24.56
CA ALA A 100 -5.23 -2.30 -23.79
C ALA A 100 -6.15 -3.41 -24.32
N ILE A 101 -7.42 -3.10 -24.63
CA ILE A 101 -8.41 -4.10 -25.08
C ILE A 101 -8.08 -4.70 -26.45
N ILE A 102 -7.17 -4.09 -27.23
CA ILE A 102 -6.66 -4.67 -28.48
C ILE A 102 -5.84 -5.93 -28.22
N PHE A 103 -5.10 -5.98 -27.11
CA PHE A 103 -4.14 -7.05 -26.83
C PHE A 103 -4.67 -8.12 -25.88
N LYS A 104 -5.51 -7.73 -24.91
CA LYS A 104 -6.07 -8.63 -23.89
C LYS A 104 -7.55 -8.30 -23.69
N ARG A 105 -8.37 -9.31 -23.44
CA ARG A 105 -9.76 -9.08 -23.03
C ARG A 105 -9.76 -8.74 -21.54
N TYR A 106 -10.54 -7.74 -21.17
CA TYR A 106 -10.76 -7.32 -19.79
C TYR A 106 -12.25 -7.35 -19.51
N GLU A 107 -12.63 -7.65 -18.26
CA GLU A 107 -14.03 -7.61 -17.83
C GLU A 107 -14.36 -6.30 -17.13
N LYS A 108 -13.34 -5.67 -16.54
CA LYS A 108 -13.49 -4.53 -15.66
C LYS A 108 -12.33 -3.54 -15.83
N VAL A 109 -12.63 -2.25 -15.67
CA VAL A 109 -11.64 -1.17 -15.64
C VAL A 109 -11.57 -0.63 -14.21
N ASN A 110 -10.38 -0.65 -13.62
CA ASN A 110 -10.10 0.05 -12.37
C ASN A 110 -9.61 1.47 -12.70
N ILE A 111 -10.39 2.47 -12.28
CA ILE A 111 -10.08 3.88 -12.47
C ILE A 111 -9.41 4.41 -11.20
N THR A 112 -8.14 4.77 -11.29
CA THR A 112 -7.38 5.42 -10.21
C THR A 112 -6.96 6.83 -10.57
N SER A 113 -6.53 7.59 -9.56
CA SER A 113 -5.97 8.92 -9.70
C SER A 113 -5.09 9.25 -8.50
N GLY A 114 -4.04 10.06 -8.69
CA GLY A 114 -3.24 10.60 -7.58
C GLY A 114 -4.01 11.55 -6.65
N GLY A 115 -5.16 12.05 -7.11
CA GLY A 115 -6.13 12.78 -6.32
C GLY A 115 -7.28 11.90 -5.86
N ASP A 116 -8.49 12.46 -5.86
CA ASP A 116 -9.72 11.70 -5.62
C ASP A 116 -10.47 11.57 -6.94
N THR A 117 -10.83 10.35 -7.33
CA THR A 117 -11.51 10.12 -8.61
C THR A 117 -12.83 10.89 -8.71
N SER A 118 -13.53 11.13 -7.59
CA SER A 118 -14.76 11.94 -7.56
C SER A 118 -14.55 13.41 -7.94
N TYR A 119 -13.31 13.91 -7.90
CA TYR A 119 -12.97 15.25 -8.38
C TYR A 119 -12.62 15.30 -9.87
N TYR A 120 -12.56 14.16 -10.55
CA TYR A 120 -12.37 14.15 -11.99
C TYR A 120 -13.58 14.80 -12.67
N PRO A 121 -13.43 15.93 -13.40
CA PRO A 121 -14.57 16.73 -13.84
C PRO A 121 -15.55 16.01 -14.78
N TYR A 122 -15.08 14.97 -15.45
CA TYR A 122 -15.81 14.21 -16.47
C TYR A 122 -15.96 12.74 -16.07
N LEU A 123 -15.98 12.42 -14.76
CA LEU A 123 -16.08 11.04 -14.28
C LEU A 123 -17.33 10.34 -14.80
N GLU A 124 -18.48 10.99 -14.70
CA GLU A 124 -19.76 10.46 -15.18
C GLU A 124 -19.70 10.12 -16.69
N ASP A 125 -19.21 11.05 -17.51
CA ASP A 125 -19.05 10.84 -18.96
C ASP A 125 -18.06 9.71 -19.27
N LEU A 126 -16.94 9.65 -18.55
CA LEU A 126 -15.93 8.61 -18.71
C LEU A 126 -16.51 7.22 -18.40
N CYS A 127 -17.21 7.09 -17.27
CA CYS A 127 -17.83 5.82 -16.88
C CYS A 127 -18.87 5.38 -17.91
N LYS A 128 -19.71 6.30 -18.39
CA LYS A 128 -20.67 6.00 -19.44
C LYS A 128 -20.01 5.46 -20.71
N ILE A 129 -18.93 6.09 -21.18
CA ILE A 129 -18.22 5.63 -22.38
C ILE A 129 -17.62 4.24 -22.16
N ILE A 130 -17.00 3.98 -21.00
CA ILE A 130 -16.41 2.67 -20.67
C ILE A 130 -17.50 1.58 -20.62
N ASN A 131 -18.65 1.88 -20.03
CA ASN A 131 -19.78 0.94 -19.97
C ASN A 131 -20.39 0.68 -21.35
N GLU A 132 -20.45 1.68 -22.25
CA GLU A 132 -20.84 1.48 -23.65
C GLU A 132 -19.86 0.56 -24.41
N MET A 133 -18.60 0.46 -23.96
CA MET A 133 -17.63 -0.53 -24.46
C MET A 133 -17.88 -1.95 -23.89
N GLY A 134 -18.84 -2.12 -22.99
CA GLY A 134 -19.22 -3.39 -22.38
C GLY A 134 -18.37 -3.80 -21.17
N LEU A 135 -17.63 -2.86 -20.56
CA LEU A 135 -16.76 -3.11 -19.43
C LEU A 135 -17.41 -2.65 -18.12
N LYS A 136 -17.23 -3.44 -17.05
CA LYS A 136 -17.54 -3.03 -15.68
C LYS A 136 -16.50 -2.05 -15.15
N ILE A 137 -16.85 -1.33 -14.08
CA ILE A 137 -15.99 -0.27 -13.55
C ILE A 137 -15.81 -0.44 -12.04
N HIS A 138 -14.54 -0.40 -11.65
CA HIS A 138 -14.12 -0.18 -10.27
C HIS A 138 -13.60 1.25 -10.13
N LEU A 139 -14.13 1.98 -9.14
CA LEU A 139 -13.53 3.23 -8.70
C LEU A 139 -12.45 2.93 -7.65
N GLY A 140 -11.19 2.93 -8.07
CA GLY A 140 -10.03 2.48 -7.28
C GLY A 140 -9.74 3.33 -6.05
N TYR A 141 -10.14 4.61 -6.06
CA TYR A 141 -10.08 5.46 -4.87
C TYR A 141 -11.04 6.64 -4.96
N THR A 142 -11.96 6.75 -4.01
CA THR A 142 -12.80 7.95 -3.81
C THR A 142 -13.04 8.23 -2.34
N SER A 143 -13.09 9.49 -1.93
CA SER A 143 -13.61 9.86 -0.61
C SER A 143 -15.04 10.36 -0.65
N GLY A 144 -15.64 10.42 -1.85
CA GLY A 144 -16.97 10.98 -2.10
C GLY A 144 -17.06 12.49 -1.98
N LYS A 145 -15.98 13.20 -1.62
CA LYS A 145 -15.94 14.66 -1.46
C LYS A 145 -16.23 15.43 -2.75
N GLY A 146 -15.99 14.83 -3.92
CA GLY A 146 -16.23 15.44 -5.23
C GLY A 146 -17.61 15.11 -5.83
N LEU A 147 -18.36 14.19 -5.22
CA LEU A 147 -19.69 13.81 -5.69
C LEU A 147 -20.71 14.91 -5.36
N LYS A 148 -21.66 15.14 -6.28
CA LYS A 148 -22.66 16.22 -6.18
C LYS A 148 -23.96 15.78 -5.48
N GLY A 149 -23.86 14.76 -4.61
CA GLY A 149 -24.98 14.11 -3.94
C GLY A 149 -25.39 12.78 -4.57
N ILE A 150 -26.45 12.17 -4.01
CA ILE A 150 -26.88 10.80 -4.32
C ILE A 150 -27.14 10.54 -5.81
N GLU A 151 -27.61 11.53 -6.56
CA GLU A 151 -27.87 11.37 -8.00
C GLU A 151 -26.60 11.11 -8.80
N SER A 152 -25.44 11.66 -8.39
CA SER A 152 -24.15 11.31 -9.00
C SER A 152 -23.79 9.85 -8.71
N ALA A 153 -24.01 9.35 -7.50
CA ALA A 153 -23.74 7.95 -7.16
C ALA A 153 -24.64 7.01 -7.98
N LYS A 154 -25.95 7.28 -8.04
CA LYS A 154 -26.89 6.54 -8.90
C LYS A 154 -26.46 6.50 -10.35
N TYR A 155 -26.10 7.67 -10.90
CA TYR A 155 -25.65 7.77 -12.28
C TYR A 155 -24.41 6.91 -12.54
N LEU A 156 -23.43 6.91 -11.62
CA LEU A 156 -22.22 6.11 -11.75
C LEU A 156 -22.54 4.62 -11.74
N VAL A 157 -23.41 4.16 -10.83
CA VAL A 157 -23.86 2.76 -10.78
C VAL A 157 -24.60 2.36 -12.05
N ASP A 158 -25.56 3.18 -12.50
CA ASP A 158 -26.29 2.98 -13.76
C ASP A 158 -25.34 2.98 -14.98
N SER A 159 -24.20 3.68 -14.86
CA SER A 159 -23.12 3.74 -15.85
C SER A 159 -22.07 2.66 -15.66
N GLY A 160 -22.38 1.55 -14.98
CA GLY A 160 -21.54 0.35 -14.96
C GLY A 160 -20.52 0.27 -13.82
N VAL A 161 -20.51 1.23 -12.89
CA VAL A 161 -19.75 1.10 -11.64
C VAL A 161 -20.39 0.01 -10.78
N ASP A 162 -19.64 -1.06 -10.53
CA ASP A 162 -20.09 -2.18 -9.70
C ASP A 162 -19.14 -2.47 -8.52
N GLU A 163 -18.02 -1.75 -8.42
CA GLU A 163 -17.06 -1.86 -7.33
C GLU A 163 -16.51 -0.47 -6.96
N VAL A 164 -16.33 -0.20 -5.67
CA VAL A 164 -15.86 1.09 -5.16
C VAL A 164 -14.94 0.91 -3.96
N THR A 165 -13.73 1.47 -4.05
CA THR A 165 -12.86 1.66 -2.89
C THR A 165 -13.08 3.05 -2.31
N PHE A 166 -13.64 3.11 -1.09
CA PHE A 166 -14.10 4.34 -0.47
C PHE A 166 -13.29 4.71 0.78
N SER A 167 -12.68 5.89 0.82
CA SER A 167 -12.03 6.44 2.00
C SER A 167 -13.06 7.05 2.96
N VAL A 168 -13.40 6.30 4.01
CA VAL A 168 -14.50 6.63 4.93
C VAL A 168 -14.06 7.59 6.02
N PHE A 169 -12.91 7.31 6.66
CA PHE A 169 -12.40 7.95 7.89
C PHE A 169 -13.34 7.86 9.11
N SER A 170 -14.60 8.29 8.99
CA SER A 170 -15.66 8.13 10.00
C SER A 170 -17.04 8.30 9.34
N THR A 171 -18.07 7.66 9.89
CA THR A 171 -19.47 7.95 9.53
C THR A 171 -20.05 9.16 10.28
N ASP A 172 -19.30 9.80 11.19
CA ASP A 172 -19.68 11.09 11.77
C ASP A 172 -19.39 12.24 10.78
N PRO A 173 -20.43 12.96 10.30
CA PRO A 173 -20.24 14.06 9.37
C PRO A 173 -19.35 15.18 9.92
N ASN A 174 -19.34 15.42 11.24
CA ASN A 174 -18.53 16.48 11.85
C ASN A 174 -17.04 16.14 11.77
N LEU A 175 -16.69 14.88 12.06
CA LEU A 175 -15.31 14.42 11.93
C LEU A 175 -14.84 14.49 10.49
N ARG A 176 -15.66 14.08 9.52
CA ARG A 176 -15.32 14.23 8.09
C ARG A 176 -15.10 15.68 7.70
N LYS A 177 -16.00 16.58 8.11
CA LYS A 177 -15.88 18.03 7.84
C LYS A 177 -14.58 18.60 8.37
N GLU A 178 -14.23 18.25 9.60
CA GLU A 178 -13.05 18.78 10.27
C GLU A 178 -11.75 18.16 9.72
N TRP A 179 -11.70 16.83 9.57
CA TRP A 179 -10.46 16.10 9.32
C TRP A 179 -10.21 15.79 7.86
N MET A 180 -11.25 15.57 7.07
CA MET A 180 -11.11 15.34 5.62
C MET A 180 -11.26 16.62 4.80
N ASN A 181 -11.59 17.75 5.47
CA ASN A 181 -12.01 18.99 4.82
C ASN A 181 -13.21 18.78 3.88
N ASP A 182 -14.07 17.83 4.21
CA ASP A 182 -15.27 17.53 3.45
C ASP A 182 -16.27 18.69 3.55
N LYS A 183 -16.65 19.25 2.40
CA LYS A 183 -17.55 20.42 2.37
C LYS A 183 -19.01 20.03 2.53
N ASN A 184 -19.37 18.79 2.19
CA ASN A 184 -20.74 18.28 2.22
C ASN A 184 -20.75 16.83 2.74
N PRO A 185 -20.29 16.58 3.97
CA PRO A 185 -20.06 15.23 4.47
C PRO A 185 -21.33 14.36 4.51
N GLU A 186 -22.49 14.95 4.75
CA GLU A 186 -23.77 14.24 4.72
C GLU A 186 -24.05 13.68 3.31
N GLN A 187 -23.75 14.45 2.26
CA GLN A 187 -23.93 14.01 0.88
C GLN A 187 -22.94 12.92 0.50
N SER A 188 -21.67 13.05 0.92
CA SER A 188 -20.65 12.03 0.67
C SER A 188 -20.98 10.71 1.37
N LEU A 189 -21.52 10.77 2.59
CA LEU A 189 -21.97 9.58 3.33
C LEU A 189 -23.24 8.97 2.73
N GLU A 190 -24.17 9.78 2.22
CA GLU A 190 -25.34 9.28 1.48
C GLU A 190 -24.90 8.53 0.20
N CYS A 191 -23.90 9.04 -0.51
CA CYS A 191 -23.32 8.35 -1.67
C CYS A 191 -22.64 7.03 -1.25
N LEU A 192 -21.85 7.03 -0.19
CA LEU A 192 -21.22 5.81 0.35
C LEU A 192 -22.27 4.75 0.68
N LYS A 193 -23.32 5.13 1.42
CA LYS A 193 -24.40 4.21 1.75
C LYS A 193 -25.04 3.63 0.48
N TYR A 194 -25.30 4.46 -0.52
CA TYR A 194 -25.84 4.00 -1.80
C TYR A 194 -24.91 3.03 -2.52
N PHE A 195 -23.59 3.26 -2.50
CA PHE A 195 -22.62 2.30 -3.04
C PHE A 195 -22.63 0.98 -2.27
N CYS A 196 -22.62 1.00 -0.94
CA CYS A 196 -22.71 -0.25 -0.15
C CYS A 196 -23.96 -1.08 -0.48
N GLU A 197 -25.08 -0.42 -0.80
CA GLU A 197 -26.34 -1.08 -1.15
C GLU A 197 -26.37 -1.66 -2.58
N ASN A 198 -25.53 -1.17 -3.51
CA ASN A 198 -25.64 -1.45 -4.95
C ASN A 198 -24.34 -1.92 -5.63
N CYS A 199 -23.20 -1.83 -4.95
CA CYS A 199 -21.87 -2.16 -5.47
C CYS A 199 -21.10 -3.00 -4.46
N GLU A 200 -20.09 -3.72 -4.94
CA GLU A 200 -19.04 -4.24 -4.07
C GLU A 200 -18.24 -3.07 -3.49
N THR A 201 -18.36 -2.80 -2.20
CA THR A 201 -17.78 -1.61 -1.57
C THR A 201 -16.72 -1.99 -0.55
N HIS A 202 -15.48 -1.59 -0.82
CA HIS A 202 -14.33 -1.76 0.06
C HIS A 202 -14.02 -0.43 0.75
N CYS A 203 -14.11 -0.39 2.06
CA CYS A 203 -13.99 0.83 2.86
C CYS A 203 -12.59 0.94 3.48
N ALA A 204 -11.95 2.08 3.36
CA ALA A 204 -10.66 2.36 4.00
C ALA A 204 -10.82 3.38 5.13
N ILE A 205 -10.24 3.08 6.30
CA ILE A 205 -10.26 3.94 7.48
C ILE A 205 -8.83 4.11 8.00
N ILE A 206 -8.28 5.33 7.85
CA ILE A 206 -7.06 5.71 8.59
C ILE A 206 -7.45 5.94 10.04
N VAL A 207 -6.84 5.20 10.96
CA VAL A 207 -7.12 5.27 12.40
C VAL A 207 -6.15 6.23 13.06
N ILE A 208 -6.69 7.30 13.64
CA ILE A 208 -5.95 8.33 14.36
C ILE A 208 -6.32 8.24 15.85
N PRO A 209 -5.35 7.93 16.73
CA PRO A 209 -5.60 7.80 18.16
C PRO A 209 -6.20 9.06 18.78
N GLY A 210 -7.25 8.89 19.60
CA GLY A 210 -7.98 9.96 20.28
C GLY A 210 -8.92 10.79 19.38
N VAL A 211 -9.11 10.38 18.12
CA VAL A 211 -9.91 11.12 17.13
C VAL A 211 -11.03 10.26 16.57
N ASN A 212 -10.69 9.19 15.87
CA ASN A 212 -11.65 8.29 15.22
C ASN A 212 -11.40 6.82 15.59
N ASP A 213 -10.76 6.57 16.73
CA ASP A 213 -10.57 5.25 17.33
C ASP A 213 -11.67 4.93 18.38
N GLY A 214 -11.52 3.82 19.10
CA GLY A 214 -12.43 3.44 20.19
C GLY A 214 -13.89 3.31 19.75
N GLU A 215 -14.81 3.95 20.49
CA GLU A 215 -16.25 3.90 20.19
C GLU A 215 -16.61 4.56 18.85
N VAL A 216 -15.87 5.58 18.41
CA VAL A 216 -16.11 6.21 17.10
C VAL A 216 -15.82 5.22 15.98
N LEU A 217 -14.73 4.46 16.08
CA LEU A 217 -14.40 3.42 15.12
C LEU A 217 -15.45 2.31 15.11
N LYS A 218 -15.88 1.82 16.29
CA LYS A 218 -16.91 0.79 16.41
C LYS A 218 -18.23 1.23 15.78
N ASN A 219 -18.66 2.47 16.05
CA ASN A 219 -19.88 3.03 15.45
C ASN A 219 -19.73 3.14 13.92
N THR A 220 -18.57 3.62 13.45
CA THR A 220 -18.26 3.72 12.02
C THR A 220 -18.37 2.35 11.34
N ILE A 221 -17.72 1.31 11.87
CA ILE A 221 -17.78 -0.04 11.30
C ILE A 221 -19.20 -0.62 11.40
N SER A 222 -19.90 -0.42 12.52
CA SER A 222 -21.29 -0.86 12.68
C SER A 222 -22.21 -0.25 11.63
N ASP A 223 -22.06 1.04 11.32
CA ASP A 223 -22.81 1.72 10.26
C ASP A 223 -22.49 1.10 8.89
N LEU A 224 -21.21 0.91 8.57
CA LEU A 224 -20.77 0.29 7.31
C LEU A 224 -21.32 -1.13 7.12
N VAL A 225 -21.29 -1.94 8.19
CA VAL A 225 -21.92 -3.27 8.22
C VAL A 225 -23.42 -3.15 7.94
N SER A 226 -24.11 -2.22 8.59
CA SER A 226 -25.55 -2.02 8.40
C SER A 226 -25.92 -1.55 6.98
N TRP A 227 -25.00 -0.88 6.29
CA TRP A 227 -25.18 -0.42 4.92
C TRP A 227 -24.78 -1.47 3.88
N GLY A 228 -24.12 -2.56 4.29
CA GLY A 228 -23.75 -3.66 3.39
C GLY A 228 -22.34 -3.59 2.81
N ALA A 229 -21.40 -2.89 3.45
CA ALA A 229 -20.00 -2.89 3.01
C ALA A 229 -19.42 -4.31 2.97
N ASN A 230 -18.59 -4.62 1.97
CA ASN A 230 -18.01 -5.95 1.75
C ASN A 230 -16.72 -6.15 2.54
N ALA A 231 -15.90 -5.10 2.62
CA ALA A 231 -14.63 -5.11 3.34
C ALA A 231 -14.37 -3.75 4.00
N VAL A 232 -13.67 -3.78 5.12
CA VAL A 232 -13.13 -2.60 5.79
C VAL A 232 -11.66 -2.84 6.10
N ILE A 233 -10.78 -2.04 5.50
CA ILE A 233 -9.36 -2.01 5.81
C ILE A 233 -9.07 -0.86 6.77
N LEU A 234 -8.40 -1.18 7.88
CA LEU A 234 -7.88 -0.21 8.82
C LEU A 234 -6.44 0.13 8.44
N MET A 235 -6.10 1.41 8.41
CA MET A 235 -4.76 1.88 8.07
C MET A 235 -4.15 2.57 9.29
N ARG A 236 -2.95 2.17 9.67
CA ARG A 236 -2.23 2.82 10.77
C ARG A 236 -1.77 4.21 10.34
N PHE A 237 -2.07 5.21 11.16
CA PHE A 237 -1.69 6.59 10.86
C PHE A 237 -0.17 6.80 10.95
N ALA A 238 0.42 7.41 9.92
CA ALA A 238 1.82 7.82 9.92
C ALA A 238 1.95 9.30 10.31
N ASN A 239 2.58 9.58 11.46
CA ASN A 239 2.79 10.94 11.94
C ASN A 239 4.25 11.40 11.87
N ASN A 240 5.20 10.46 12.01
CA ASN A 240 6.64 10.73 12.06
C ASN A 240 7.40 9.91 11.02
N VAL A 241 8.71 10.19 10.88
CA VAL A 241 9.64 9.50 9.99
C VAL A 241 9.70 8.02 10.30
N GLU A 242 9.70 7.63 11.58
CA GLU A 242 9.67 6.22 11.99
C GLU A 242 8.42 5.49 11.46
N ASN A 243 7.27 6.17 11.34
CA ASN A 243 6.04 5.55 10.84
C ASN A 243 5.95 5.53 9.31
N GLY A 244 6.95 6.07 8.59
CA GLY A 244 6.99 6.07 7.14
C GLY A 244 6.88 7.44 6.47
N LEU A 245 6.93 8.55 7.19
CA LEU A 245 7.07 9.86 6.54
C LEU A 245 8.50 10.02 5.98
N ILE A 246 8.66 10.18 4.66
CA ILE A 246 10.00 10.22 4.01
C ILE A 246 10.34 11.59 3.40
N PHE A 247 9.44 12.56 3.45
CA PHE A 247 9.57 13.84 2.74
C PHE A 247 9.84 15.04 3.65
N GLY A 248 10.34 14.79 4.87
CA GLY A 248 10.67 15.88 5.81
C GLY A 248 9.45 16.68 6.27
N ASN A 249 8.30 16.00 6.30
CA ASN A 249 6.97 16.56 6.57
C ASN A 249 6.45 16.22 7.97
N GLU A 250 7.32 15.67 8.84
CA GLU A 250 7.01 15.33 10.22
C GLU A 250 7.09 16.53 11.19
N PRO A 251 6.42 16.46 12.36
CA PRO A 251 5.24 15.63 12.56
C PRO A 251 4.10 16.13 11.67
N LEU A 252 3.20 15.26 11.21
CA LEU A 252 2.09 15.72 10.39
C LEU A 252 1.04 16.49 11.22
N ILE A 253 0.80 16.01 12.44
CA ILE A 253 -0.11 16.58 13.44
C ILE A 253 0.60 16.59 14.79
N GLU A 254 0.64 17.77 15.43
CA GLU A 254 1.20 17.93 16.77
C GLU A 254 0.35 17.18 17.82
N ASP A 255 0.98 16.78 18.92
CA ASP A 255 0.32 16.19 20.09
C ASP A 255 -0.43 14.86 19.85
N ILE A 256 -0.18 14.19 18.72
CA ILE A 256 -0.69 12.83 18.45
C ILE A 256 0.44 11.81 18.57
N THR A 257 0.29 10.91 19.54
CA THR A 257 1.13 9.71 19.67
C THR A 257 0.50 8.57 18.87
N VAL A 258 1.24 8.05 17.89
CA VAL A 258 0.80 6.92 17.06
C VAL A 258 0.91 5.63 17.88
N GLN A 259 -0.06 4.73 17.72
CA GLN A 259 -0.04 3.38 18.30
C GLN A 259 1.23 2.62 17.89
N THR A 260 1.73 1.70 18.72
CA THR A 260 2.76 0.75 18.25
C THR A 260 2.20 -0.20 17.17
N VAL A 261 3.08 -0.94 16.51
CA VAL A 261 2.67 -1.96 15.52
C VAL A 261 1.80 -3.04 16.19
N GLU A 262 2.17 -3.46 17.40
CA GLU A 262 1.44 -4.47 18.18
C GLU A 262 0.07 -3.95 18.68
N GLU A 263 0.02 -2.70 19.14
CA GLU A 263 -1.24 -2.06 19.56
C GLU A 263 -2.21 -1.97 18.39
N PHE A 264 -1.72 -1.59 17.21
CA PHE A 264 -2.55 -1.53 16.00
C PHE A 264 -3.01 -2.92 15.55
N GLY A 265 -2.13 -3.92 15.54
CA GLY A 265 -2.52 -5.30 15.23
C GLY A 265 -3.58 -5.85 16.20
N THR A 266 -3.47 -5.52 17.49
CA THR A 266 -4.50 -5.84 18.49
C THR A 266 -5.83 -5.17 18.17
N LEU A 267 -5.83 -3.87 17.83
CA LEU A 267 -7.04 -3.15 17.43
C LEU A 267 -7.73 -3.81 16.23
N VAL A 268 -6.98 -4.18 15.20
CA VAL A 268 -7.54 -4.84 14.00
C VAL A 268 -8.18 -6.17 14.36
N LYS A 269 -7.51 -6.97 15.21
CA LYS A 269 -8.06 -8.23 15.71
C LYS A 269 -9.35 -8.02 16.51
N GLU A 270 -9.39 -7.03 17.40
CA GLU A 270 -10.61 -6.69 18.16
C GLU A 270 -11.78 -6.32 17.22
N MET A 271 -11.53 -5.50 16.19
CA MET A 271 -12.58 -5.14 15.24
C MET A 271 -13.06 -6.35 14.42
N HIS A 272 -12.14 -7.26 14.07
CA HIS A 272 -12.49 -8.52 13.42
C HIS A 272 -13.32 -9.44 14.34
N GLU A 273 -12.99 -9.55 15.63
CA GLU A 273 -13.78 -10.35 16.57
C GLU A 273 -15.21 -9.81 16.75
N LEU A 274 -15.38 -8.47 16.67
CA LEU A 274 -16.69 -7.83 16.79
C LEU A 274 -17.52 -7.91 15.50
N PHE A 275 -16.90 -7.71 14.33
CA PHE A 275 -17.63 -7.48 13.06
C PHE A 275 -17.29 -8.47 11.94
N GLY A 276 -16.24 -9.30 12.10
CA GLY A 276 -15.67 -10.18 11.08
C GLY A 276 -16.63 -11.23 10.50
N ASN A 277 -17.73 -11.52 11.20
CA ASN A 277 -18.80 -12.41 10.71
C ASN A 277 -19.72 -11.74 9.67
N SER A 278 -19.71 -10.40 9.58
CA SER A 278 -20.59 -9.62 8.71
C SER A 278 -19.85 -8.87 7.61
N VAL A 279 -18.60 -8.50 7.86
CA VAL A 279 -17.74 -7.77 6.91
C VAL A 279 -16.31 -8.25 7.05
N ARG A 280 -15.54 -8.30 5.96
CA ARG A 280 -14.10 -8.56 6.08
C ARG A 280 -13.41 -7.40 6.78
N ILE A 281 -12.58 -7.69 7.78
CA ILE A 281 -11.76 -6.71 8.49
C ILE A 281 -10.29 -7.08 8.29
N SER A 282 -9.49 -6.16 7.77
CA SER A 282 -8.03 -6.28 7.67
C SER A 282 -7.34 -4.99 8.09
N GLY A 283 -6.02 -5.06 8.28
CA GLY A 283 -5.21 -3.90 8.64
C GLY A 283 -3.94 -3.79 7.80
N THR A 284 -3.49 -2.56 7.55
CA THR A 284 -2.19 -2.26 6.95
C THR A 284 -1.39 -1.29 7.83
N PRO A 285 -0.09 -1.56 8.08
CA PRO A 285 0.74 -2.63 7.50
C PRO A 285 0.55 -4.02 8.14
N VAL A 286 -0.19 -4.08 9.25
CA VAL A 286 -0.57 -5.30 9.97
C VAL A 286 -2.02 -5.10 10.41
N TYR A 287 -2.90 -6.08 10.53
CA TYR A 287 -2.77 -7.53 10.41
C TYR A 287 -4.04 -7.98 9.68
N ASP A 288 -3.98 -9.05 8.89
CA ASP A 288 -5.18 -9.68 8.33
C ASP A 288 -5.51 -10.96 9.13
N PRO A 289 -6.58 -10.95 9.95
CA PRO A 289 -6.94 -12.11 10.77
C PRO A 289 -7.40 -13.33 9.99
N ILE A 290 -7.78 -13.19 8.71
CA ILE A 290 -8.24 -14.32 7.89
C ILE A 290 -7.05 -15.09 7.32
N THR A 291 -6.06 -14.36 6.79
CA THR A 291 -4.89 -14.96 6.13
C THR A 291 -3.67 -15.07 7.05
N ASN A 292 -3.72 -14.46 8.24
CA ASN A 292 -2.61 -14.27 9.17
C ASN A 292 -1.44 -13.44 8.61
N THR A 293 -1.68 -12.61 7.59
CA THR A 293 -0.64 -11.80 6.96
C THR A 293 -0.45 -10.45 7.67
N PRO A 294 0.72 -9.79 7.56
CA PRO A 294 1.93 -10.27 6.89
C PRO A 294 2.62 -11.43 7.64
N PHE A 295 3.34 -12.25 6.87
CA PHE A 295 4.09 -13.44 7.29
C PHE A 295 3.23 -14.53 7.94
N ALA A 296 2.24 -15.04 7.22
CA ALA A 296 1.44 -16.19 7.63
C ALA A 296 2.30 -17.41 8.04
N ILE A 297 3.45 -17.66 7.37
CA ILE A 297 4.38 -18.74 7.70
C ILE A 297 4.98 -18.63 9.10
N TYR A 298 4.96 -17.45 9.73
CA TYR A 298 5.43 -17.22 11.10
C TYR A 298 4.77 -18.15 12.13
N TYR A 299 3.53 -18.57 11.83
CA TYR A 299 2.72 -19.44 12.69
C TYR A 299 2.89 -20.94 12.39
N GLU A 300 3.68 -21.31 11.38
CA GLU A 300 3.76 -22.68 10.86
C GLU A 300 5.15 -23.29 11.13
N GLU A 301 5.36 -23.86 12.32
CA GLU A 301 6.68 -24.31 12.79
C GLU A 301 7.35 -25.39 11.90
N GLU A 302 6.56 -26.28 11.29
CA GLU A 302 7.11 -27.29 10.36
C GLU A 302 7.75 -26.64 9.14
N ILE A 303 7.06 -25.66 8.53
CA ILE A 303 7.56 -24.90 7.38
C ILE A 303 8.81 -24.11 7.77
N LEU A 304 8.81 -23.46 8.93
CA LEU A 304 9.99 -22.72 9.41
C LEU A 304 11.22 -23.63 9.54
N ASN A 305 11.05 -24.84 10.09
CA ASN A 305 12.15 -25.79 10.23
C ASN A 305 12.68 -26.27 8.86
N GLU A 306 11.81 -26.50 7.89
CA GLU A 306 12.21 -26.85 6.53
C GLU A 306 12.99 -25.72 5.84
N LEU A 307 12.53 -24.47 5.96
CA LEU A 307 13.22 -23.30 5.40
C LEU A 307 14.60 -23.13 6.05
N ARG A 308 14.67 -23.18 7.38
CA ARG A 308 15.94 -23.03 8.13
C ARG A 308 16.96 -24.10 7.73
N ALA A 309 16.53 -25.34 7.51
CA ALA A 309 17.41 -26.44 7.09
C ALA A 309 18.05 -26.24 5.71
N LYS A 310 17.50 -25.36 4.87
CA LYS A 310 18.06 -25.03 3.55
C LYS A 310 19.16 -23.97 3.59
N ILE A 311 19.35 -23.28 4.72
CA ILE A 311 20.34 -22.21 4.86
C ILE A 311 21.75 -22.82 5.01
N LYS A 312 22.68 -22.36 4.17
CA LYS A 312 24.06 -22.85 4.06
C LYS A 312 25.10 -21.72 4.11
N ALA A 313 24.65 -20.49 4.27
CA ALA A 313 25.50 -19.32 4.26
C ALA A 313 25.09 -18.30 5.33
N GLU A 314 26.05 -17.47 5.74
CA GLU A 314 25.85 -16.32 6.62
C GLU A 314 25.58 -15.06 5.78
N ALA A 315 24.60 -14.26 6.21
CA ALA A 315 24.26 -12.96 5.64
C ALA A 315 23.56 -12.07 6.68
N THR A 316 23.53 -10.77 6.40
CA THR A 316 22.78 -9.78 7.17
C THR A 316 21.57 -9.31 6.35
N ILE A 317 20.39 -9.30 6.94
CA ILE A 317 19.17 -8.72 6.36
C ILE A 317 18.83 -7.44 7.11
N ILE A 318 18.77 -6.33 6.39
CA ILE A 318 18.28 -5.04 6.90
C ILE A 318 16.78 -4.95 6.64
N THR A 319 16.02 -4.52 7.64
CA THR A 319 14.56 -4.46 7.53
C THR A 319 13.94 -3.35 8.40
N GLY A 320 12.64 -3.14 8.28
CA GLY A 320 11.87 -2.24 9.13
C GLY A 320 11.29 -2.93 10.37
N ASN A 321 10.76 -2.17 11.32
CA ASN A 321 10.25 -2.67 12.61
C ASN A 321 9.11 -3.69 12.42
N VAL A 322 8.21 -3.50 11.45
CA VAL A 322 7.10 -4.42 11.21
C VAL A 322 7.63 -5.81 10.82
N SER A 323 8.43 -5.87 9.76
CA SER A 323 8.98 -7.13 9.25
C SER A 323 10.00 -7.74 10.23
N TYR A 324 10.71 -6.94 11.02
CA TYR A 324 11.67 -7.44 12.00
C TYR A 324 11.05 -8.44 12.98
N ILE A 325 9.85 -8.15 13.50
CA ILE A 325 9.13 -9.03 14.45
C ILE A 325 9.00 -10.46 13.90
N TYR A 326 8.69 -10.58 12.61
CA TYR A 326 8.48 -11.86 11.95
C TYR A 326 9.80 -12.50 11.50
N LEU A 327 10.65 -11.72 10.82
CA LEU A 327 11.92 -12.19 10.28
C LEU A 327 12.88 -12.66 11.36
N SER A 328 12.90 -12.01 12.54
CA SER A 328 13.74 -12.44 13.66
C SER A 328 13.38 -13.84 14.14
N LYS A 329 12.09 -14.20 14.13
CA LYS A 329 11.63 -15.55 14.47
C LYS A 329 11.91 -16.51 13.31
N ILE A 330 11.59 -16.14 12.07
CA ILE A 330 11.76 -17.03 10.91
C ILE A 330 13.23 -17.49 10.79
N PHE A 331 14.18 -16.57 10.98
CA PHE A 331 15.61 -16.84 10.95
C PHE A 331 16.24 -17.15 12.32
N GLU A 332 15.43 -17.42 13.35
CA GLU A 332 15.93 -17.76 14.69
C GLU A 332 16.82 -19.01 14.65
N ASN A 333 17.91 -18.98 15.41
CA ASN A 333 18.93 -20.04 15.46
C ASN A 333 19.58 -20.38 14.10
N THR A 334 19.50 -19.45 13.15
CA THR A 334 20.21 -19.55 11.88
C THR A 334 21.43 -18.62 11.88
N PRO A 335 22.34 -18.79 10.91
CA PRO A 335 23.47 -17.88 10.68
C PRO A 335 23.07 -16.51 10.12
N ILE A 336 21.78 -16.27 9.85
CA ILE A 336 21.30 -15.02 9.28
C ILE A 336 21.04 -14.00 10.38
N LYS A 337 21.65 -12.82 10.26
CA LYS A 337 21.42 -11.70 11.18
C LYS A 337 20.36 -10.78 10.62
N VAL A 338 19.27 -10.58 11.35
CA VAL A 338 18.22 -9.61 10.98
C VAL A 338 18.43 -8.35 11.81
N ILE A 339 18.61 -7.20 11.17
CA ILE A 339 18.85 -5.91 11.82
C ILE A 339 17.75 -4.92 11.43
N PRO A 340 16.97 -4.39 12.39
CA PRO A 340 15.99 -3.36 12.11
C PRO A 340 16.64 -1.98 12.04
N VAL A 341 16.12 -1.12 11.18
CA VAL A 341 16.31 0.34 11.29
C VAL A 341 15.09 0.96 11.96
N ASN A 342 15.19 2.21 12.43
CA ASN A 342 14.06 2.90 13.06
C ASN A 342 13.03 3.41 12.02
N LYS A 343 12.42 2.47 11.29
CA LYS A 343 11.41 2.67 10.26
C LYS A 343 10.45 1.49 10.29
N ASP A 344 9.15 1.74 10.34
CA ASP A 344 8.16 0.67 10.41
C ASP A 344 8.08 -0.12 9.10
N ILE A 345 7.96 0.58 7.97
CA ILE A 345 7.83 -0.02 6.63
C ILE A 345 9.19 -0.14 5.96
N ALA A 346 9.61 -1.37 5.68
CA ALA A 346 10.92 -1.69 5.09
C ALA A 346 11.14 -1.03 3.71
N ASP A 347 10.10 -0.93 2.91
CA ASP A 347 10.17 -0.31 1.57
C ASP A 347 10.36 1.21 1.63
N LEU A 348 10.04 1.84 2.76
CA LEU A 348 10.22 3.28 2.98
C LEU A 348 11.57 3.62 3.63
N ILE A 349 12.48 2.65 3.74
CA ILE A 349 13.84 2.87 4.22
C ILE A 349 14.57 3.81 3.26
N THR A 350 15.17 4.85 3.83
CA THR A 350 15.97 5.86 3.11
C THR A 350 17.45 5.73 3.46
N LYS A 351 18.30 6.48 2.75
CA LYS A 351 19.73 6.58 3.06
C LYS A 351 20.01 6.88 4.53
N LYS A 352 19.27 7.83 5.11
CA LYS A 352 19.44 8.25 6.51
C LYS A 352 19.19 7.12 7.49
N ASP A 353 18.24 6.25 7.17
CA ASP A 353 17.91 5.11 8.01
C ASP A 353 19.05 4.07 7.99
N LEU A 354 19.62 3.79 6.81
CA LEU A 354 20.77 2.89 6.69
C LEU A 354 22.03 3.41 7.41
N GLU A 355 22.24 4.73 7.44
CA GLU A 355 23.38 5.35 8.15
C GLU A 355 23.36 5.11 9.68
N THR A 356 22.22 4.68 10.23
CA THR A 356 22.07 4.35 11.67
C THR A 356 22.52 2.93 12.02
N VAL A 357 22.77 2.07 11.03
CA VAL A 357 23.12 0.66 11.26
C VAL A 357 24.51 0.55 11.88
N ASP A 358 24.61 -0.22 12.97
CA ASP A 358 25.89 -0.57 13.60
C ASP A 358 26.66 -1.58 12.74
N LEU A 359 27.63 -1.09 11.97
CA LEU A 359 28.45 -1.88 11.05
C LEU A 359 29.25 -3.00 11.73
N SER A 360 29.48 -2.93 13.05
CA SER A 360 30.17 -4.00 13.78
C SER A 360 29.34 -5.29 13.88
N GLN A 361 28.03 -5.21 13.65
CA GLN A 361 27.11 -6.34 13.69
C GLN A 361 26.87 -6.95 12.30
N VAL A 362 27.26 -6.23 11.25
CA VAL A 362 27.00 -6.56 9.84
C VAL A 362 28.07 -7.51 9.30
N THR A 363 27.63 -8.57 8.62
CA THR A 363 28.47 -9.59 7.98
C THR A 363 29.00 -9.14 6.62
N ASP A 364 29.78 -9.98 5.94
CA ASP A 364 30.35 -9.62 4.62
C ASP A 364 29.31 -9.54 3.51
N THR A 365 28.10 -10.11 3.70
CA THR A 365 27.00 -10.05 2.73
C THR A 365 25.78 -9.40 3.37
N VAL A 366 25.29 -8.32 2.78
CA VAL A 366 24.17 -7.53 3.28
C VAL A 366 23.06 -7.49 2.25
N LEU A 367 21.85 -7.84 2.65
CA LEU A 367 20.62 -7.72 1.88
C LEU A 367 19.75 -6.63 2.50
N TYR A 368 19.23 -5.73 1.69
CA TYR A 368 18.27 -4.70 2.10
C TYR A 368 17.06 -4.69 1.16
N PRO A 369 15.90 -4.11 1.54
CA PRO A 369 14.66 -4.25 0.78
C PRO A 369 14.79 -3.76 -0.67
N VAL A 370 14.18 -4.47 -1.62
CA VAL A 370 14.25 -4.12 -3.04
C VAL A 370 13.69 -2.73 -3.31
N ASN A 371 12.61 -2.36 -2.63
CA ASN A 371 11.93 -1.08 -2.84
C ASN A 371 12.47 0.05 -1.94
N ALA A 372 13.49 -0.20 -1.12
CA ALA A 372 14.12 0.84 -0.31
C ALA A 372 14.59 2.02 -1.18
N LEU A 373 14.30 3.22 -0.69
CA LEU A 373 14.54 4.52 -1.32
C LEU A 373 15.99 4.97 -1.08
N VAL A 374 16.90 4.15 -1.57
CA VAL A 374 18.35 4.33 -1.49
C VAL A 374 18.94 4.00 -2.85
N HIS A 375 19.93 4.75 -3.31
CA HIS A 375 20.70 4.37 -4.49
C HIS A 375 21.70 3.26 -4.14
N GLU A 376 21.98 2.31 -5.04
CA GLU A 376 22.87 1.16 -4.76
C GLU A 376 24.27 1.60 -4.28
N ARG A 377 24.89 2.56 -4.98
CA ARG A 377 26.15 3.18 -4.53
C ARG A 377 26.10 3.79 -3.13
N ASP A 378 24.99 4.45 -2.76
CA ASP A 378 24.87 4.98 -1.40
C ASP A 378 24.84 3.84 -0.38
N ALA A 379 24.12 2.76 -0.67
CA ALA A 379 24.10 1.59 0.20
C ALA A 379 25.50 0.95 0.33
N GLU A 380 26.22 0.76 -0.79
CA GLU A 380 27.60 0.27 -0.81
C GLU A 380 28.54 1.17 0.02
N ASP A 381 28.49 2.48 -0.17
CA ASP A 381 29.32 3.45 0.55
C ASP A 381 29.04 3.42 2.06
N ILE A 382 27.77 3.31 2.46
CA ILE A 382 27.36 3.23 3.88
C ILE A 382 27.89 1.95 4.51
N PHE A 383 27.63 0.81 3.90
CA PHE A 383 28.02 -0.49 4.45
C PHE A 383 29.50 -0.81 4.30
N THR A 384 30.31 0.03 3.65
CA THR A 384 31.78 -0.16 3.58
C THR A 384 32.56 0.97 4.26
N LYS A 385 31.87 1.88 4.94
CA LYS A 385 32.44 3.08 5.58
C LYS A 385 33.48 2.78 6.67
N ASP A 386 33.42 1.60 7.28
CA ASP A 386 34.39 1.11 8.27
C ASP A 386 35.66 0.50 7.62
N GLY A 387 35.75 0.49 6.29
CA GLY A 387 36.88 -0.05 5.53
C GLY A 387 36.79 -1.55 5.25
N MET A 388 35.76 -2.24 5.73
CA MET A 388 35.53 -3.64 5.42
C MET A 388 34.84 -3.78 4.06
N LYS A 389 35.28 -4.74 3.25
CA LYS A 389 34.65 -5.04 1.96
C LYS A 389 33.42 -5.90 2.19
N ARG A 390 32.27 -5.44 1.72
CA ARG A 390 31.00 -6.16 1.80
C ARG A 390 30.34 -6.28 0.43
N ILE A 391 29.63 -7.38 0.20
CA ILE A 391 28.70 -7.57 -0.90
C ILE A 391 27.36 -7.00 -0.45
N VAL A 392 26.93 -5.90 -1.05
CA VAL A 392 25.69 -5.20 -0.69
C VAL A 392 24.68 -5.37 -1.82
N LEU A 393 23.55 -6.02 -1.51
CA LEU A 393 22.58 -6.42 -2.52
C LEU A 393 21.18 -6.01 -2.08
N ARG A 394 20.32 -5.73 -3.05
CA ARG A 394 18.88 -5.74 -2.80
C ARG A 394 18.40 -7.18 -2.56
N GLY A 395 17.41 -7.32 -1.70
CA GLY A 395 16.74 -8.58 -1.38
C GLY A 395 15.91 -9.13 -2.54
N ILE A 396 14.80 -9.75 -2.22
CA ILE A 396 13.77 -10.13 -3.20
C ILE A 396 12.61 -9.13 -3.15
N ASP A 397 11.79 -9.10 -4.19
CA ASP A 397 10.78 -8.04 -4.38
C ASP A 397 9.74 -8.02 -3.26
N LYS A 398 9.10 -9.17 -2.99
CA LYS A 398 8.02 -9.27 -2.01
C LYS A 398 8.15 -10.54 -1.20
N LEU A 399 8.30 -10.40 0.13
CA LEU A 399 8.38 -11.53 1.07
C LEU A 399 7.02 -11.99 1.61
N THR A 400 6.03 -11.11 1.56
CA THR A 400 4.69 -11.31 2.09
C THR A 400 3.73 -10.26 1.51
N MET A 401 2.46 -10.34 1.85
CA MET A 401 1.39 -9.40 1.48
C MET A 401 0.89 -8.66 2.72
N ASP A 402 0.43 -7.43 2.53
CA ASP A 402 -0.25 -6.66 3.57
C ASP A 402 -1.78 -6.77 3.42
N GLY A 403 -2.51 -6.09 4.32
CA GLY A 403 -3.97 -6.13 4.34
C GLY A 403 -4.67 -5.55 3.10
N GLU A 404 -3.95 -4.78 2.26
CA GLU A 404 -4.47 -4.26 0.98
C GLU A 404 -4.50 -5.36 -0.08
N VAL A 405 -3.49 -6.23 -0.09
CA VAL A 405 -3.34 -7.29 -1.10
C VAL A 405 -3.94 -8.62 -0.64
N SER A 406 -3.87 -8.93 0.65
CA SER A 406 -4.30 -10.23 1.20
C SER A 406 -5.81 -10.48 1.08
N GLY A 407 -6.60 -9.45 0.75
CA GLY A 407 -8.05 -9.50 0.62
C GLY A 407 -8.57 -10.57 -0.36
N ILE A 408 -7.79 -10.84 -1.42
CA ILE A 408 -8.14 -11.80 -2.48
C ILE A 408 -7.55 -13.20 -2.26
N PHE A 409 -6.73 -13.38 -1.22
CA PHE A 409 -6.05 -14.65 -0.95
C PHE A 409 -6.76 -15.43 0.16
N THR A 410 -6.72 -16.76 0.03
CA THR A 410 -6.91 -17.69 1.14
C THR A 410 -5.66 -17.75 2.02
N LYS A 411 -5.79 -18.31 3.22
CA LYS A 411 -4.64 -18.53 4.11
C LYS A 411 -3.60 -19.44 3.46
N GLU A 412 -4.06 -20.50 2.78
CA GLU A 412 -3.20 -21.48 2.12
C GLU A 412 -2.42 -20.86 0.97
N GLU A 413 -3.07 -20.06 0.11
CA GLU A 413 -2.39 -19.34 -0.97
C GLU A 413 -1.39 -18.31 -0.45
N ALA A 414 -1.71 -17.62 0.66
CA ALA A 414 -0.78 -16.69 1.30
C ALA A 414 0.46 -17.41 1.83
N ILE A 415 0.29 -18.57 2.48
CA ILE A 415 1.39 -19.42 2.93
C ILE A 415 2.23 -19.90 1.74
N GLU A 416 1.61 -20.39 0.67
CA GLU A 416 2.32 -20.88 -0.51
C GLU A 416 3.16 -19.76 -1.16
N PHE A 417 2.58 -18.57 -1.31
CA PHE A 417 3.28 -17.38 -1.80
C PHE A 417 4.53 -17.09 -0.94
N GLU A 418 4.38 -17.06 0.38
CA GLU A 418 5.47 -16.78 1.30
C GLU A 418 6.54 -17.88 1.28
N ILE A 419 6.16 -19.17 1.22
CA ILE A 419 7.13 -20.26 1.06
C ILE A 419 7.99 -20.04 -0.18
N ASN A 420 7.38 -19.70 -1.31
CA ASN A 420 8.09 -19.46 -2.56
C ASN A 420 9.04 -18.27 -2.46
N ALA A 421 8.57 -17.15 -1.91
CA ALA A 421 9.39 -15.96 -1.66
C ALA A 421 10.58 -16.26 -0.73
N PHE A 422 10.36 -16.98 0.37
CA PHE A 422 11.45 -17.31 1.29
C PHE A 422 12.44 -18.32 0.70
N ASN A 423 11.99 -19.27 -0.12
CA ASN A 423 12.91 -20.13 -0.86
C ASN A 423 13.82 -19.31 -1.80
N GLU A 424 13.27 -18.36 -2.55
CA GLU A 424 14.06 -17.46 -3.41
C GLU A 424 15.07 -16.64 -2.60
N LEU A 425 14.63 -16.06 -1.47
CA LEU A 425 15.52 -15.31 -0.57
C LEU A 425 16.66 -16.20 -0.05
N ILE A 426 16.36 -17.42 0.39
CA ILE A 426 17.36 -18.37 0.90
C ILE A 426 18.33 -18.80 -0.20
N GLU A 427 17.86 -19.03 -1.43
CA GLU A 427 18.71 -19.34 -2.58
C GLU A 427 19.68 -18.18 -2.87
N LYS A 428 19.17 -16.94 -2.85
CA LYS A 428 19.99 -15.73 -3.02
C LYS A 428 21.04 -15.60 -1.92
N ILE A 429 20.65 -15.83 -0.66
CA ILE A 429 21.56 -15.85 0.49
C ILE A 429 22.61 -16.93 0.33
N ASN A 430 22.24 -18.16 -0.04
CA ASN A 430 23.18 -19.26 -0.21
C ASN A 430 24.17 -19.02 -1.37
N PHE A 431 23.77 -18.25 -2.38
CA PHE A 431 24.61 -17.94 -3.53
C PHE A 431 25.63 -16.82 -3.22
N PHE A 432 25.19 -15.74 -2.55
CA PHE A 432 26.03 -14.56 -2.29
C PHE A 432 26.61 -14.48 -0.88
N GLY A 433 26.06 -15.23 0.06
CA GLY A 433 26.50 -15.28 1.45
C GLY A 433 27.78 -16.07 1.63
N ASN A 434 28.41 -15.90 2.79
CA ASN A 434 29.60 -16.65 3.16
C ASN A 434 29.23 -18.10 3.52
N PRO A 435 29.74 -19.13 2.83
CA PRO A 435 29.43 -20.52 3.14
C PRO A 435 29.86 -20.93 4.56
N ILE A 436 29.11 -21.86 5.16
CA ILE A 436 29.31 -22.33 6.54
C ILE A 436 29.88 -23.74 6.59
#